data_AF-A0A3P7JR34-F1
#
_entry.id   AF-A0A3P7JR34-F1
#
_cell.length_a   1.000
_cell.length_b   1.000
_cell.length_c   1.000
_cell.angle_alpha   90.00
_cell.angle_beta   90.00
_cell.angle_gamma   90.00
#
_symmetry.space_group_name_H-M   'P 1'
#
loop_
_entity.id
_entity.type
_entity.pdbx_description
1 polymer ?
#
loop_
_entity_poly.entity_id
_entity_poly.type
_entity_poly.pdbx_seq_one_letter_code
_entity_poly.pdbx_strand_id
1 'polypeptide(L)'
;MFDVNYRVRHIRTYKPSYSPPLPSLVYTPSAGATCGVNMEIGEQYLLSGSRQTDGSLHTYLCGQISDEGFGGLAPWRTISPALRANLTKFECKK
;
A
#
# COMPACT_ATOMS: atom_id res chain seq x y z
N MET A 1 -17.65 4.99 12.38
CA MET A 1 -16.63 5.04 11.31
C MET A 1 -16.39 3.61 10.85
N PHE A 2 -16.33 3.37 9.54
CA PHE A 2 -16.21 2.01 8.98
C PHE A 2 -15.07 1.98 7.95
N ASP A 3 -14.62 0.77 7.64
CA ASP A 3 -13.63 0.55 6.59
C ASP A 3 -14.34 0.30 5.25
N VAL A 4 -13.77 0.87 4.19
CA VAL A 4 -14.04 0.45 2.83
C VAL A 4 -12.98 -0.57 2.43
N ASN A 5 -13.34 -1.51 1.56
CA ASN A 5 -12.43 -2.54 1.10
C ASN A 5 -12.31 -2.53 -0.42
N TYR A 6 -11.11 -2.85 -0.89
CA TYR A 6 -10.78 -2.98 -2.28
C TYR A 6 -10.26 -4.39 -2.54
N ARG A 7 -10.83 -5.05 -3.56
CA ARG A 7 -10.27 -6.28 -4.08
C ARG A 7 -9.16 -5.94 -5.07
N VAL A 8 -7.93 -6.27 -4.73
CA VAL A 8 -6.73 -5.97 -5.51
C VAL A 8 -6.08 -7.24 -6.04
N ARG A 9 -5.28 -7.08 -7.10
CA ARG A 9 -4.34 -8.09 -7.57
C ARG A 9 -2.93 -7.61 -7.28
N HIS A 10 -2.19 -8.34 -6.46
CA HIS A 10 -0.78 -8.04 -6.19
C HIS A 10 0.06 -8.27 -7.44
N ILE A 11 0.55 -7.20 -8.07
CA ILE A 11 1.39 -7.28 -9.28
C ILE A 11 2.85 -7.58 -8.89
N ARG A 12 3.34 -6.90 -7.85
CA ARG A 12 4.70 -7.07 -7.32
C ARG A 12 4.73 -6.74 -5.84
N THR A 13 5.45 -7.54 -5.06
CA THR A 13 5.69 -7.31 -3.63
C THR A 13 7.15 -6.93 -3.43
N TYR A 14 7.39 -5.77 -2.83
CA TYR A 14 8.74 -5.23 -2.60
C TYR A 14 9.29 -5.59 -1.21
N LYS A 15 8.43 -5.53 -0.18
CA LYS A 15 8.75 -6.01 1.17
C LYS A 15 8.11 -7.38 1.38
N PRO A 16 8.89 -8.48 1.44
CA PRO A 16 8.32 -9.79 1.68
C PRO A 16 7.64 -9.82 3.04
N SER A 17 6.41 -10.34 3.08
CA SER A 17 5.73 -10.62 4.34
C SER A 17 6.29 -11.90 4.95
N TYR A 18 6.33 -11.97 6.28
CA TYR A 18 6.68 -13.19 7.01
C TYR A 18 5.65 -14.34 6.80
N SER A 19 4.47 -14.04 6.24
CA SER A 19 3.41 -15.02 5.98
C SER A 19 2.76 -14.78 4.60
N PRO A 20 3.37 -15.20 3.49
CA PRO A 20 2.71 -15.21 2.20
C PRO A 20 1.62 -16.30 2.15
N PRO A 21 0.55 -16.15 1.33
CA PRO A 21 0.30 -15.04 0.41
C PRO A 21 -0.33 -13.80 1.09
N LEU A 22 -0.17 -12.63 0.46
CA LEU A 22 -0.86 -11.42 0.87
C LEU A 22 -2.36 -11.52 0.50
N PRO A 23 -3.30 -11.13 1.40
CA PRO A 23 -4.72 -11.13 1.09
C PRO A 23 -5.02 -10.20 -0.10
N SER A 24 -5.91 -10.64 -0.99
CA SER A 24 -6.38 -9.81 -2.10
C SER A 24 -7.37 -8.72 -1.68
N LEU A 25 -7.84 -8.76 -0.43
CA LEU A 25 -8.74 -7.76 0.11
C LEU A 25 -7.93 -6.80 0.99
N VAL A 26 -8.00 -5.52 0.65
CA VAL A 26 -7.30 -4.44 1.36
C VAL A 26 -8.33 -3.51 1.96
N TYR A 27 -8.19 -3.23 3.25
CA TYR A 27 -9.08 -2.38 4.02
C TYR A 27 -8.45 -1.01 4.25
N THR A 28 -9.26 0.02 4.25
CA THR A 28 -8.86 1.39 4.57
C THR A 28 -10.02 2.13 5.23
N PRO A 29 -9.74 3.07 6.13
CA PRO A 29 -10.74 4.01 6.63
C PRO A 29 -11.55 4.66 5.50
N SER A 30 -12.86 4.83 5.70
CA SER A 30 -13.74 5.46 4.70
C SER A 30 -13.51 6.97 4.50
N ALA A 31 -12.77 7.62 5.40
CA ALA A 31 -12.59 9.08 5.41
C ALA A 31 -11.12 9.48 5.39
N GLY A 32 -10.79 10.51 4.59
CA GLY A 32 -9.43 11.06 4.50
C GLY A 32 -8.91 11.65 5.83
N ALA A 33 -9.79 12.23 6.65
CA ALA A 33 -9.46 12.77 7.97
C ALA A 33 -8.87 11.72 8.94
N THR A 34 -9.09 10.44 8.64
CA THR A 34 -8.56 9.31 9.38
C THR A 34 -7.59 8.49 8.54
N CYS A 35 -6.86 9.16 7.64
CA CYS A 35 -5.92 8.55 6.70
C CYS A 35 -6.56 7.51 5.76
N GLY A 36 -7.82 7.68 5.37
CA GLY A 36 -8.45 6.84 4.35
C GLY A 36 -7.84 7.08 2.97
N VAL A 37 -7.51 6.02 2.24
CA VAL A 37 -7.11 6.11 0.83
C VAL A 37 -8.33 5.97 -0.08
N ASN A 38 -8.34 6.71 -1.17
CA ASN A 38 -9.35 6.59 -2.22
C ASN A 38 -8.68 6.12 -3.52
N MET A 39 -8.91 4.88 -3.90
CA MET A 39 -8.36 4.27 -5.12
C MET A 39 -9.41 4.17 -6.22
N GLU A 40 -8.97 4.37 -7.46
CA GLU A 40 -9.79 4.16 -8.65
C GLU A 40 -9.68 2.70 -9.13
N ILE A 41 -10.81 2.13 -9.53
CA ILE A 41 -10.87 0.76 -10.06
C ILE A 41 -10.19 0.74 -11.44
N GLY A 42 -9.30 -0.23 -11.65
CA GLY A 42 -8.56 -0.41 -12.91
C GLY A 42 -7.20 0.28 -12.93
N GLU A 43 -6.89 1.10 -11.94
CA GLU A 43 -5.61 1.77 -11.80
C GLU A 43 -4.60 0.96 -10.97
N GLN A 44 -3.31 1.22 -11.22
CA GLN A 44 -2.21 0.61 -10.47
C GLN A 44 -1.64 1.60 -9.48
N TYR A 45 -1.37 1.15 -8.26
CA TYR A 45 -0.85 1.98 -7.18
C TYR A 45 0.37 1.33 -6.54
N LEU A 46 1.29 2.16 -6.04
CA LEU A 46 2.26 1.72 -5.05
C LEU A 46 1.60 1.79 -3.67
N LEU A 47 1.40 0.64 -3.04
CA LEU A 47 0.75 0.56 -1.73
C LEU A 47 1.73 0.07 -0.66
N SER A 48 1.74 0.79 0.46
CA SER A 48 2.25 0.32 1.73
C SER A 48 1.08 -0.02 2.67
N GLY A 49 1.32 -0.90 3.63
CA GLY A 49 0.29 -1.32 4.56
C GLY A 49 0.83 -2.22 5.64
N SER A 50 -0.08 -2.63 6.52
CA SER A 50 0.21 -3.51 7.64
C SER A 50 -0.81 -4.62 7.71
N ARG A 51 -0.36 -5.80 8.13
CA ARG A 51 -1.26 -6.91 8.43
C ARG A 51 -1.69 -6.79 9.88
N GLN A 52 -3.00 -6.83 10.11
CA GLN A 52 -3.55 -6.86 11.46
C GLN A 52 -3.41 -8.27 12.06
N THR A 53 -3.68 -8.39 13.36
CA THR A 53 -3.58 -9.65 14.11
C THR A 53 -4.52 -10.74 13.60
N ASP A 54 -5.67 -10.36 13.02
CA ASP A 54 -6.63 -11.26 12.38
C ASP A 54 -6.21 -11.69 10.96
N GLY A 55 -5.06 -11.21 10.47
CA GLY A 55 -4.53 -11.53 9.15
C GLY A 55 -5.04 -10.63 8.02
N SER A 56 -5.96 -9.71 8.28
CA SER A 56 -6.45 -8.72 7.31
C SER A 56 -5.35 -7.72 6.92
N LEU A 57 -5.40 -7.22 5.69
CA LEU A 57 -4.42 -6.26 5.17
C LEU A 57 -5.02 -4.86 5.16
N HIS A 58 -4.43 -3.94 5.91
CA HIS A 58 -4.88 -2.56 6.02
C HIS A 58 -3.86 -1.59 5.43
N THR A 59 -4.36 -0.55 4.79
CA THR A 59 -3.57 0.55 4.23
C THR A 59 -4.11 1.89 4.74
N TYR A 60 -3.22 2.87 4.83
CA TYR A 60 -3.52 4.20 5.36
C TYR A 60 -2.76 5.26 4.57
N LEU A 61 -3.42 6.36 4.24
CA LEU A 61 -2.89 7.46 3.43
C LEU A 61 -1.56 8.00 3.99
N CYS A 62 -1.48 8.15 5.31
CA CYS A 62 -0.35 8.72 6.01
C CYS A 62 0.91 7.83 5.98
N GLY A 63 0.76 6.53 5.73
CA GLY A 63 1.87 5.58 5.63
C GLY A 63 2.32 5.29 4.21
N GLN A 64 1.62 5.83 3.20
CA GLN A 64 1.96 5.61 1.79
C GLN A 64 3.28 6.27 1.43
N ILE A 65 3.93 5.74 0.39
CA ILE A 65 5.25 6.18 -0.06
C ILE A 65 5.11 6.71 -1.48
N SER A 66 5.66 7.88 -1.72
CA SER A 66 5.77 8.51 -3.04
C SER A 66 7.16 9.14 -3.20
N ASP A 67 7.40 9.78 -4.35
CA ASP A 67 8.64 10.51 -4.60
C ASP A 67 8.81 11.72 -3.67
N GLU A 68 7.71 12.24 -3.14
CA GLU A 68 7.66 13.36 -2.19
C GLU A 68 7.89 12.93 -0.72
N GLY A 69 7.99 11.62 -0.46
CA GLY A 69 8.25 11.05 0.87
C GLY A 69 7.09 10.20 1.38
N PHE A 70 6.64 10.48 2.61
CA PHE A 70 5.57 9.75 3.27
C PHE A 70 4.28 10.56 3.29
N GLY A 71 3.17 9.90 2.99
CA GLY A 71 1.84 10.50 2.98
C GLY A 71 1.39 10.85 1.57
N GLY A 72 0.27 10.26 1.17
CA GLY A 72 -0.31 10.49 -0.15
C GLY A 72 -0.34 9.22 -1.00
N LEU A 73 -1.45 9.00 -1.70
CA LEU A 73 -1.63 7.85 -2.56
C LEU A 73 -1.02 8.14 -3.94
N ALA A 74 -0.02 7.35 -4.33
CA ALA A 74 0.67 7.53 -5.60
C ALA A 74 0.29 6.45 -6.63
N PRO A 75 -0.29 6.83 -7.78
CA PRO A 75 -0.45 5.93 -8.91
C PRO A 75 0.92 5.41 -9.37
N TRP A 76 1.01 4.13 -9.74
CA TRP A 76 2.27 3.51 -10.14
C TRP A 76 2.96 4.25 -11.29
N ARG A 77 2.18 4.78 -12.24
CA ARG A 77 2.68 5.55 -13.38
C ARG A 77 3.44 6.83 -12.99
N THR A 78 3.16 7.41 -11.82
CA THR A 78 3.81 8.65 -11.37
C THR A 78 5.10 8.39 -10.59
N ILE A 79 5.34 7.14 -10.14
CA ILE A 79 6.53 6.77 -9.37
C ILE A 79 7.79 6.85 -10.24
N SER A 80 8.77 7.66 -9.81
CA SER A 80 10.02 7.86 -10.56
C SER A 80 10.85 6.59 -10.71
N PRO A 81 11.69 6.49 -11.76
CA PRO A 81 12.62 5.37 -11.92
C PRO A 81 13.57 5.17 -10.72
N ALA A 82 13.97 6.27 -10.07
CA ALA A 82 14.84 6.23 -8.91
C ALA A 82 14.17 5.53 -7.72
N LEU A 83 12.92 5.90 -7.40
CA LEU A 83 12.16 5.25 -6.33
C LEU A 83 11.88 3.78 -6.68
N ARG A 84 11.49 3.47 -7.92
CA ARG A 84 11.30 2.07 -8.36
C ARG A 84 12.55 1.21 -8.16
N ALA A 85 13.73 1.74 -8.46
CA ALA A 85 14.99 1.03 -8.24
C ALA A 85 15.25 0.82 -6.74
N ASN A 86 15.03 1.86 -5.92
CA ASN A 86 15.28 1.79 -4.49
C ASN A 86 14.36 0.82 -3.75
N LEU A 87 13.10 0.66 -4.18
CA LEU A 87 12.16 -0.32 -3.61
C LEU A 87 12.69 -1.76 -3.65
N THR A 88 13.63 -2.06 -4.57
CA THR A 88 14.20 -3.41 -4.72
C THR A 88 15.54 -3.62 -4.03
N LYS A 89 16.17 -2.53 -3.57
CA LYS A 89 17.51 -2.56 -2.97
C LYS A 89 17.48 -2.57 -1.44
N PHE A 90 16.40 -2.11 -0.85
CA PHE A 90 16.30 -1.99 0.60
C PHE A 90 15.93 -3.31 1.25
N GLU A 91 16.86 -3.87 2.03
CA GLU A 91 16.59 -4.99 2.91
C GLU A 91 16.29 -4.47 4.32
N CYS A 92 15.14 -4.85 4.87
CA CYS A 92 14.84 -4.59 6.27
C CYS A 92 15.84 -5.38 7.13
N LYS A 93 16.63 -4.70 7.95
CA LYS A 93 17.46 -5.38 8.96
C LYS A 93 16.54 -6.20 9.86
N LYS A 94 16.86 -7.48 10.02
CA LYS A 94 16.14 -8.41 10.90
C LYS A 94 16.32 -8.03 12.35
#